data_AF-A0A7J9I8Z2-F1
#
_entry.id   AF-A0A7J9I8Z2-F1
#
_cell.length_a   1.000
_cell.length_b   1.000
_cell.length_c   1.000
_cell.angle_alpha   90.00
_cell.angle_beta   90.00
_cell.angle_gamma   90.00
#
_symmetry.space_group_name_H-M   'P 1'
#
loop_
_entity.id
_entity.type
_entity.pdbx_description
1 polymer ?
#
loop_
_entity_poly.entity_id
_entity_poly.type
_entity_poly.pdbx_seq_one_letter_code
_entity_poly.pdbx_strand_id
1 'polypeptide(L)'
;MRLSELGPKRHNARKVIVWMRDMYRNYGTLPWNDEVRQLFYSNYGDLTYLLDIKVDKHLFRALVQFWNLAYSCFTFGKVDLVPRIEEYMALLRCSKIQVGKAYSRAVNVLTFLNKLMNITGISEQWVAARIKQKGDSKCISWKSLKDLILAYPDTKKRVDVFALSIYGLVVFPKALGHIDGFHSHF
;
A
#
# COMPACT_ATOMS: atom_id res chain seq x y z
N MET A 1 -12.35 5.15 31.09
CA MET A 1 -12.49 5.44 29.65
C MET A 1 -13.95 5.28 29.28
N ARG A 2 -14.65 6.37 28.89
CA ARG A 2 -16.11 6.32 28.62
C ARG A 2 -16.38 5.68 27.25
N LEU A 3 -17.43 4.85 27.20
CA LEU A 3 -17.89 4.10 26.02
C LEU A 3 -18.33 4.97 24.83
N SER A 4 -18.42 6.30 25.01
CA SER A 4 -18.88 7.26 23.99
C SER A 4 -17.82 7.67 22.95
N GLU A 5 -16.54 7.38 23.16
CA GLU A 5 -15.45 7.78 22.22
C GLU A 5 -15.11 6.71 21.16
N LEU A 6 -15.80 5.57 21.15
CA LEU A 6 -15.47 4.40 20.32
C LEU A 6 -16.24 4.31 18.99
N GLY A 7 -17.15 5.26 18.72
CA GLY A 7 -18.07 5.25 17.56
C GLY A 7 -17.39 5.18 16.17
N PRO A 8 -16.39 6.04 15.86
CA PRO A 8 -15.71 6.03 14.56
C PRO A 8 -14.68 4.89 14.41
N LYS A 9 -14.08 4.45 15.53
CA LYS A 9 -12.97 3.48 15.54
C LYS A 9 -13.39 2.06 15.16
N ARG A 10 -14.59 1.62 15.57
CA ARG A 10 -15.09 0.25 15.29
C ARG A 10 -15.50 0.02 13.83
N HIS A 11 -16.00 1.06 13.15
CA HIS A 11 -16.44 0.97 11.76
C HIS A 11 -15.25 0.86 10.78
N ASN A 12 -14.14 1.54 11.09
CA ASN A 12 -12.92 1.47 10.29
C ASN A 12 -12.23 0.10 10.39
N ALA A 13 -12.16 -0.49 11.59
CA ALA A 13 -11.53 -1.81 11.78
C ALA A 13 -12.17 -2.93 10.94
N ARG A 14 -13.51 -2.98 10.86
CA ARG A 14 -14.23 -3.97 10.03
C ARG A 14 -13.93 -3.77 8.54
N LYS A 15 -13.89 -2.52 8.07
CA LYS A 15 -13.59 -2.22 6.67
C LYS A 15 -12.13 -2.55 6.31
N VAL A 16 -11.17 -2.34 7.23
CA VAL A 16 -9.76 -2.75 7.05
C VAL A 16 -9.63 -4.27 6.91
N ILE A 17 -10.29 -5.04 7.80
CA ILE A 17 -10.23 -6.52 7.78
C ILE A 17 -10.85 -7.10 6.50
N VAL A 18 -12.01 -6.59 6.09
CA VAL A 18 -12.66 -7.01 4.84
C VAL A 18 -11.79 -6.63 3.64
N TRP A 19 -11.20 -5.44 3.65
CA TRP A 19 -10.33 -4.98 2.58
C TRP A 19 -9.04 -5.82 2.46
N MET A 20 -8.36 -6.15 3.57
CA MET A 20 -7.19 -7.04 3.55
C MET A 20 -7.58 -8.43 3.04
N ARG A 21 -8.74 -8.96 3.46
CA ARG A 21 -9.25 -10.23 2.96
C ARG A 21 -9.54 -10.19 1.46
N ASP A 22 -10.12 -9.11 0.96
CA ASP A 22 -10.38 -8.92 -0.46
C ASP A 22 -9.09 -8.74 -1.25
N MET A 23 -8.10 -8.02 -0.72
CA MET A 23 -6.78 -7.90 -1.32
C MET A 23 -6.09 -9.27 -1.42
N TYR A 24 -6.09 -10.08 -0.35
CA TYR A 24 -5.53 -11.45 -0.36
C TYR A 24 -6.26 -12.39 -1.30
N ARG A 25 -7.60 -12.34 -1.31
CA ARG A 25 -8.41 -13.14 -2.23
C ARG A 25 -8.20 -12.73 -3.69
N ASN A 26 -7.97 -11.45 -3.97
CA ASN A 26 -7.74 -10.93 -5.32
C ASN A 26 -6.27 -11.03 -5.77
N TYR A 27 -5.31 -11.10 -4.86
CA TYR A 27 -3.89 -11.28 -5.20
C TYR A 27 -3.66 -12.61 -5.92
N GLY A 28 -4.22 -13.70 -5.39
CA GLY A 28 -4.17 -15.03 -6.02
C GLY A 28 -4.91 -15.14 -7.36
N THR A 29 -5.63 -14.09 -7.80
CA THR A 29 -6.36 -14.08 -9.09
C THR A 29 -5.59 -13.40 -10.21
N LEU A 30 -4.46 -12.74 -9.91
CA LEU A 30 -3.64 -12.17 -10.98
C LEU A 30 -2.91 -13.31 -11.71
N PRO A 31 -2.98 -13.39 -13.05
CA PRO A 31 -2.38 -14.49 -13.82
C PRO A 31 -0.87 -14.25 -13.97
N TRP A 32 -0.11 -14.44 -12.89
CA TRP A 32 1.35 -14.41 -12.91
C TRP A 32 1.88 -15.79 -13.27
N ASN A 33 2.62 -15.89 -14.39
CA ASN A 33 3.45 -17.05 -14.66
C ASN A 33 4.75 -16.96 -13.83
N ASP A 34 5.57 -18.02 -13.86
CA ASP A 34 6.77 -18.09 -13.04
C ASP A 34 7.84 -17.07 -13.44
N GLU A 35 7.94 -16.73 -14.73
CA GLU A 35 8.85 -15.68 -15.20
C GLU A 35 8.49 -14.32 -14.59
N VAL A 36 7.20 -13.97 -14.55
CA VAL A 36 6.78 -12.71 -13.96
C VAL A 36 6.99 -12.71 -12.44
N ARG A 37 6.78 -13.85 -11.77
CA ARG A 37 7.09 -13.98 -10.34
C ARG A 37 8.58 -13.80 -10.06
N GLN A 38 9.44 -14.39 -10.88
CA GLN A 38 10.90 -14.24 -10.77
C GLN A 38 11.33 -12.79 -11.03
N LEU A 39 10.74 -12.12 -12.02
CA LEU A 39 10.99 -10.71 -12.28
C LEU A 39 10.59 -9.84 -11.08
N PHE A 40 9.41 -10.09 -10.50
CA PHE A 40 8.95 -9.38 -9.31
C PHE A 40 9.92 -9.61 -8.15
N TYR A 41 10.30 -10.87 -7.88
CA TYR A 41 11.24 -11.22 -6.82
C TYR A 41 12.61 -10.57 -7.00
N SER A 42 13.12 -10.52 -8.24
CA SER A 42 14.39 -9.87 -8.57
C SER A 42 14.36 -8.37 -8.29
N ASN A 43 13.23 -7.70 -8.57
CA ASN A 43 13.12 -6.25 -8.43
C ASN A 43 12.75 -5.80 -7.00
N TYR A 44 11.90 -6.55 -6.33
CA TYR A 44 11.24 -6.14 -5.08
C TYR A 44 11.48 -7.10 -3.91
N GLY A 45 12.22 -8.19 -4.14
CA GLY A 45 12.41 -9.24 -3.14
C GLY A 45 11.10 -9.97 -2.83
N ASP A 46 10.98 -10.45 -1.60
CA ASP A 46 9.78 -11.16 -1.15
C ASP A 46 8.72 -10.20 -0.60
N LEU A 47 8.48 -9.08 -1.30
CA LEU A 47 7.44 -8.13 -0.91
C LEU A 47 6.04 -8.80 -0.89
N THR A 48 5.87 -9.88 -1.66
CA THR A 48 4.68 -10.72 -1.69
C THR A 48 4.45 -11.48 -0.39
N TYR A 49 5.48 -11.73 0.42
CA TYR A 49 5.33 -12.33 1.75
C TYR A 49 4.36 -11.54 2.63
N LEU A 50 4.28 -10.21 2.48
CA LEU A 50 3.26 -9.38 3.15
C LEU A 50 1.86 -9.96 2.98
N LEU A 51 1.63 -10.56 1.82
CA LEU A 51 0.33 -11.05 1.44
C LEU A 51 -0.02 -12.41 2.04
N ASP A 52 1.00 -13.12 2.52
CA ASP A 52 0.89 -14.46 3.08
C ASP A 52 1.03 -14.47 4.61
N ILE A 53 1.39 -13.34 5.23
CA ILE A 53 1.48 -13.22 6.69
C ILE A 53 0.11 -13.55 7.30
N LYS A 54 0.07 -14.63 8.08
CA LYS A 54 -1.08 -14.99 8.91
C LYS A 54 -1.17 -14.00 10.06
N VAL A 55 -2.01 -12.99 9.88
CA VAL A 55 -2.32 -12.03 10.93
C VAL A 55 -3.31 -12.66 11.92
N ASP A 56 -2.92 -12.76 13.19
CA ASP A 56 -3.86 -13.16 14.23
C ASP A 56 -5.01 -12.14 14.34
N LYS A 57 -6.24 -12.63 14.19
CA LYS A 57 -7.44 -11.79 14.12
C LYS A 57 -7.68 -11.00 15.41
N HIS A 58 -7.26 -11.54 16.55
CA HIS A 58 -7.46 -10.91 17.86
C HIS A 58 -6.40 -9.84 18.10
N LEU A 59 -5.13 -10.14 17.81
CA LEU A 59 -4.03 -9.18 17.86
C LEU A 59 -4.29 -8.00 16.94
N PHE A 60 -4.70 -8.25 15.69
CA PHE A 60 -5.01 -7.17 14.75
C PHE A 60 -6.17 -6.31 15.22
N ARG A 61 -7.23 -6.94 15.74
CA ARG A 61 -8.37 -6.23 16.31
C ARG A 61 -7.98 -5.39 17.53
N ALA A 62 -6.96 -5.80 18.29
CA ALA A 62 -6.40 -4.99 19.36
C ALA A 62 -5.61 -3.81 18.79
N LEU A 63 -4.64 -4.06 17.89
CA LEU A 63 -3.75 -3.04 17.31
C LEU A 63 -4.50 -1.96 16.52
N VAL A 64 -5.50 -2.33 15.73
CA VAL A 64 -6.26 -1.36 14.91
C VAL A 64 -7.03 -0.32 15.74
N GLN A 65 -7.26 -0.58 17.04
CA GLN A 65 -7.89 0.41 17.93
C GLN A 65 -6.96 1.57 18.25
N PHE A 66 -5.65 1.34 18.12
CA PHE A 66 -4.60 2.33 18.34
C PHE A 66 -4.12 2.96 17.03
N TRP A 67 -4.56 2.48 15.86
CA TRP A 67 -4.18 3.07 14.57
C TRP A 67 -4.76 4.48 14.41
N ASN A 68 -3.88 5.44 14.19
CA ASN A 68 -4.20 6.83 13.96
C ASN A 68 -3.98 7.18 12.48
N LEU A 69 -5.07 7.26 11.73
CA LEU A 69 -5.02 7.46 10.27
C LEU A 69 -4.44 8.83 9.87
N ALA A 70 -4.60 9.86 10.71
CA ALA A 70 -4.12 11.21 10.40
C ALA A 70 -2.58 11.26 10.40
N TYR A 71 -1.95 10.50 11.29
CA TYR A 71 -0.49 10.46 11.47
C TYR A 71 0.16 9.18 10.92
N SER A 72 -0.64 8.24 10.42
CA SER A 72 -0.18 6.94 9.90
C SER A 72 0.69 6.17 10.90
N CYS A 73 0.30 6.17 12.18
CA CYS A 73 1.05 5.56 13.28
C CYS A 73 0.12 4.89 14.31
N PHE A 74 0.68 4.11 15.22
CA PHE A 74 -0.05 3.60 16.38
C PHE A 74 0.12 4.54 17.58
N THR A 75 -0.97 5.14 18.06
CA THR A 75 -0.94 6.04 19.21
C THR A 75 -1.34 5.30 20.48
N PHE A 76 -0.43 5.22 21.45
CA PHE A 76 -0.62 4.66 22.79
C PHE A 76 -0.54 5.78 23.84
N GLY A 77 -1.66 6.46 24.08
CA GLY A 77 -1.70 7.60 25.00
C GLY A 77 -0.89 8.77 24.46
N LYS A 78 0.28 9.04 25.07
CA LYS A 78 1.21 10.11 24.65
C LYS A 78 2.40 9.61 23.81
N VAL A 79 2.44 8.32 23.49
CA VAL A 79 3.52 7.70 22.71
C VAL A 79 2.99 7.32 21.34
N ASP A 80 3.64 7.80 20.30
CA ASP A 80 3.39 7.37 18.92
C ASP A 80 4.45 6.36 18.49
N LEU A 81 3.99 5.17 18.10
CA LEU A 81 4.81 4.16 17.44
C LEU A 81 4.64 4.34 15.93
N VAL A 82 5.60 5.01 15.31
CA VAL A 82 5.73 5.13 13.86
C VAL A 82 6.64 3.99 13.39
N PRO A 83 6.12 2.98 12.67
CA PRO A 83 6.97 1.91 12.19
C PRO A 83 7.99 2.47 11.20
N ARG A 84 9.28 2.26 11.48
CA ARG A 84 10.36 2.69 10.59
C ARG A 84 10.56 1.69 9.46
N ILE A 85 11.24 2.13 8.41
CA ILE A 85 11.52 1.29 7.24
C ILE A 85 12.33 0.04 7.60
N GLU A 86 13.25 0.14 8.56
CA GLU A 86 14.04 -0.99 9.05
C GLU A 86 13.16 -2.01 9.79
N GLU A 87 12.19 -1.52 10.54
CA GLU A 87 11.21 -2.36 11.25
C GLU A 87 10.31 -3.08 10.24
N TYR A 88 9.89 -2.40 9.17
CA TYR A 88 9.26 -3.07 8.03
C TYR A 88 10.19 -4.08 7.39
N MET A 89 11.41 -3.73 6.98
CA MET A 89 12.32 -4.70 6.34
C MET A 89 12.57 -5.96 7.19
N ALA A 90 12.72 -5.79 8.51
CA ALA A 90 12.87 -6.90 9.45
C ALA A 90 11.61 -7.77 9.53
N LEU A 91 10.43 -7.15 9.66
CA LEU A 91 9.13 -7.86 9.62
C LEU A 91 8.91 -8.59 8.30
N LEU A 92 9.36 -7.99 7.20
CA LEU A 92 9.18 -8.46 5.83
C LEU A 92 10.21 -9.50 5.40
N ARG A 93 11.26 -9.74 6.19
CA ARG A 93 12.42 -10.54 5.80
C ARG A 93 13.01 -10.10 4.44
N CYS A 94 12.85 -8.82 4.12
CA CYS A 94 13.28 -8.24 2.86
C CYS A 94 14.72 -7.72 2.99
N SER A 95 15.68 -8.65 3.08
CA SER A 95 17.12 -8.31 3.15
C SER A 95 17.68 -7.74 1.84
N LYS A 96 16.94 -7.89 0.73
CA LYS A 96 17.36 -7.49 -0.62
C LYS A 96 16.87 -6.11 -1.06
N ILE A 97 15.92 -5.50 -0.35
CA ILE A 97 15.52 -4.12 -0.66
C ILE A 97 16.70 -3.22 -0.30
N GLN A 98 17.46 -2.77 -1.30
CA GLN A 98 18.39 -1.67 -1.09
C GLN A 98 17.55 -0.47 -0.68
N VAL A 99 17.67 -0.03 0.58
CA VAL A 99 16.92 1.09 1.16
C VAL A 99 16.93 2.31 0.22
N GLY A 100 18.05 2.56 -0.46
CA GLY A 100 18.19 3.65 -1.44
C GLY A 100 17.53 3.44 -2.81
N LYS A 101 17.12 2.21 -3.18
CA LYS A 101 16.41 1.91 -4.44
C LYS A 101 14.89 1.90 -4.29
N ALA A 102 14.37 1.43 -3.15
CA ALA A 102 12.94 1.50 -2.88
C ALA A 102 12.49 2.88 -2.39
N TYR A 103 13.43 3.65 -1.83
CA TYR A 103 13.21 5.00 -1.34
C TYR A 103 14.28 5.91 -1.91
N SER A 104 14.10 6.31 -3.17
CA SER A 104 14.85 7.47 -3.64
C SER A 104 14.30 8.69 -2.91
N ARG A 105 15.13 9.31 -2.07
CA ARG A 105 14.92 10.67 -1.56
C ARG A 105 15.16 11.67 -2.70
N ALA A 106 14.59 11.41 -3.87
CA ALA A 106 14.47 12.45 -4.88
C ALA A 106 13.66 13.56 -4.21
N VAL A 107 14.24 14.76 -4.18
CA VAL A 107 13.57 15.97 -3.72
C VAL A 107 12.17 15.95 -4.31
N ASN A 108 11.19 16.28 -3.47
CA ASN A 108 9.74 16.21 -3.65
C ASN A 108 9.22 17.12 -4.79
N VAL A 109 9.86 17.08 -5.96
CA VAL A 109 9.64 17.92 -7.15
C VAL A 109 8.48 17.37 -7.97
N LEU A 110 8.22 16.06 -7.88
CA LEU A 110 7.29 15.37 -8.74
C LEU A 110 5.91 15.21 -8.08
N THR A 111 4.87 15.76 -8.72
CA THR A 111 3.48 15.64 -8.24
C THR A 111 3.04 14.16 -8.22
N PHE A 112 2.02 13.83 -7.43
CA PHE A 112 1.47 12.46 -7.38
C PHE A 112 1.08 11.92 -8.77
N LEU A 113 0.52 12.79 -9.62
CA LEU A 113 0.19 12.47 -11.00
C LEU A 113 1.44 12.06 -11.77
N ASN A 114 2.50 12.86 -11.69
CA ASN A 114 3.74 12.61 -12.40
C ASN A 114 4.46 11.34 -11.90
N LYS A 115 4.42 11.05 -10.59
CA LYS A 115 4.93 9.78 -10.04
C LYS A 115 4.18 8.58 -10.63
N LEU A 116 2.84 8.65 -10.68
CA LEU A 116 2.03 7.59 -11.26
C LEU A 116 2.33 7.41 -12.75
N MET A 117 2.50 8.47 -13.52
CA MET A 117 2.90 8.36 -14.92
C MET A 117 4.24 7.65 -15.10
N ASN A 118 5.25 8.01 -14.30
CA ASN A 118 6.57 7.41 -14.41
C ASN A 118 6.55 5.91 -14.07
N ILE A 119 5.85 5.54 -13.01
CA ILE A 119 5.72 4.13 -12.58
C ILE A 119 4.91 3.34 -13.60
N THR A 120 3.71 3.83 -13.96
CA THR A 120 2.76 3.09 -14.81
C THR A 120 3.11 3.12 -16.30
N GLY A 121 3.84 4.13 -16.77
CA GLY A 121 4.03 4.39 -18.21
C GLY A 121 2.76 4.85 -18.93
N ILE A 122 1.73 5.29 -18.21
CA ILE A 122 0.44 5.69 -18.76
C ILE A 122 0.36 7.20 -18.96
N SER A 123 -0.46 7.63 -19.94
CA SER A 123 -0.69 9.03 -20.25
C SER A 123 -1.31 9.81 -19.09
N GLU A 124 -0.96 11.10 -19.02
CA GLU A 124 -1.51 12.04 -18.04
C GLU A 124 -3.03 12.02 -17.98
N GLN A 125 -3.69 12.05 -19.13
CA GLN A 125 -5.15 12.09 -19.24
C GLN A 125 -5.81 10.90 -18.53
N TRP A 126 -5.27 9.70 -18.71
CA TRP A 126 -5.81 8.50 -18.08
C TRP A 126 -5.61 8.51 -16.57
N VAL A 127 -4.44 8.98 -16.11
CA VAL A 127 -4.08 9.08 -14.69
C VAL A 127 -4.93 10.15 -14.00
N ALA A 128 -4.98 11.35 -14.57
CA ALA A 128 -5.75 12.48 -14.06
C ALA A 128 -7.23 12.14 -13.89
N ALA A 129 -7.82 11.43 -14.86
CA ALA A 129 -9.23 11.01 -14.82
C ALA A 129 -9.55 10.01 -13.69
N ARG A 130 -8.54 9.31 -13.15
CA ARG A 130 -8.70 8.26 -12.13
C ARG A 130 -8.22 8.66 -10.75
N ILE A 131 -7.42 9.73 -10.65
CA ILE A 131 -7.11 10.37 -9.38
C ILE A 131 -8.35 11.08 -8.85
N LYS A 132 -8.70 10.82 -7.59
CA LYS A 132 -9.81 11.46 -6.90
C LYS A 132 -9.35 12.06 -5.57
N GLN A 133 -9.94 13.18 -5.19
CA GLN A 133 -9.77 13.73 -3.85
C GLN A 133 -10.53 12.85 -2.85
N LYS A 134 -9.87 12.42 -1.78
CA LYS A 134 -10.46 11.62 -0.71
C LYS A 134 -9.94 12.12 0.63
N GLY A 135 -10.77 12.89 1.33
CA GLY A 135 -10.31 13.70 2.47
C GLY A 135 -9.24 14.69 2.02
N ASP A 136 -8.12 14.75 2.72
CA ASP A 136 -7.05 15.71 2.47
C ASP A 136 -6.01 15.21 1.45
N SER A 137 -6.30 14.13 0.70
CA SER A 137 -5.33 13.52 -0.21
C SER A 137 -5.92 13.17 -1.56
N LYS A 138 -5.10 13.35 -2.60
CA LYS A 138 -5.34 12.81 -3.93
C LYS A 138 -4.96 11.33 -3.93
N CYS A 139 -5.87 10.48 -4.36
CA CYS A 139 -5.68 9.03 -4.35
C CYS A 139 -6.15 8.36 -5.64
N ILE A 140 -5.56 7.21 -5.96
CA ILE A 140 -6.01 6.30 -7.03
C ILE A 140 -6.55 5.00 -6.41
N SER A 141 -7.62 4.44 -6.96
CA SER A 141 -8.22 3.23 -6.40
C SER A 141 -7.42 1.97 -6.79
N TRP A 142 -7.35 0.99 -5.88
CA TRP A 142 -6.79 -0.34 -6.19
C TRP A 142 -7.47 -0.98 -7.39
N LYS A 143 -8.79 -0.83 -7.52
CA LYS A 143 -9.54 -1.36 -8.68
C LYS A 143 -8.96 -0.82 -10.00
N SER A 144 -8.74 0.49 -10.09
CA SER A 144 -8.16 1.11 -11.28
C SER A 144 -6.76 0.60 -11.61
N LEU A 145 -5.92 0.39 -10.58
CA LEU A 145 -4.58 -0.18 -10.78
C LEU A 145 -4.62 -1.67 -11.12
N LYS A 146 -5.56 -2.44 -10.54
CA LYS A 146 -5.77 -3.86 -10.87
C LYS A 146 -6.20 -4.02 -12.32
N ASP A 147 -7.18 -3.24 -12.76
CA ASP A 147 -7.67 -3.25 -14.14
C ASP A 147 -6.53 -2.90 -15.10
N LEU A 148 -5.67 -1.93 -14.73
CA LEU A 148 -4.46 -1.61 -15.47
C LEU A 148 -3.48 -2.80 -15.53
N ILE A 149 -3.15 -3.42 -14.39
CA ILE A 149 -2.25 -4.59 -14.33
C ILE A 149 -2.77 -5.74 -15.21
N LEU A 150 -4.08 -5.93 -15.30
CA LEU A 150 -4.68 -7.00 -16.10
C LEU A 150 -4.66 -6.69 -17.60
N ALA A 151 -4.83 -5.43 -17.98
CA ALA A 151 -4.93 -5.02 -19.38
C ALA A 151 -3.58 -4.63 -20.02
N TYR A 152 -2.57 -4.30 -19.22
CA TYR A 152 -1.32 -3.75 -19.73
C TYR A 152 -0.41 -4.84 -20.32
N PRO A 153 0.18 -4.67 -21.51
CA PRO A 153 1.03 -5.70 -22.12
C PRO A 153 2.45 -5.72 -21.54
N ASP A 154 2.97 -4.58 -21.06
CA ASP A 154 4.32 -4.49 -20.52
C ASP A 154 4.39 -5.13 -19.14
N THR A 155 5.06 -6.28 -19.09
CA THR A 155 5.21 -7.08 -17.89
C THR A 155 6.02 -6.37 -16.80
N LYS A 156 7.04 -5.59 -17.16
CA LYS A 156 7.84 -4.83 -16.20
C LYS A 156 6.99 -3.76 -15.52
N LYS A 157 6.21 -3.01 -16.30
CA LYS A 157 5.31 -2.00 -15.74
C LYS A 157 4.21 -2.60 -14.88
N ARG A 158 3.69 -3.78 -15.22
CA ARG A 158 2.75 -4.52 -14.34
C ARG A 158 3.38 -4.83 -12.99
N VAL A 159 4.65 -5.26 -12.95
CA VAL A 159 5.35 -5.54 -11.68
C VAL A 159 5.54 -4.28 -10.85
N ASP A 160 5.88 -3.16 -11.49
CA ASP A 160 6.08 -1.88 -10.83
C ASP A 160 4.76 -1.33 -10.22
N VAL A 161 3.67 -1.38 -10.98
CA VAL A 161 2.33 -0.96 -10.51
C VAL A 161 1.82 -1.87 -9.40
N PHE A 162 2.14 -3.16 -9.48
CA PHE A 162 1.77 -4.11 -8.45
C PHE A 162 2.54 -3.85 -7.14
N ALA A 163 3.86 -3.60 -7.21
CA ALA A 163 4.66 -3.23 -6.05
C ALA A 163 4.16 -1.91 -5.40
N LEU A 164 3.90 -0.89 -6.21
CA LEU A 164 3.27 0.36 -5.76
C LEU A 164 1.97 0.10 -4.99
N SER A 165 1.17 -0.84 -5.49
CA SER A 165 -0.10 -1.19 -4.85
C SER A 165 0.12 -1.85 -3.50
N ILE A 166 1.05 -2.81 -3.36
CA ILE A 166 1.36 -3.41 -2.06
C ILE A 166 1.82 -2.33 -1.08
N TYR A 167 2.73 -1.45 -1.49
CA TYR A 167 3.21 -0.45 -0.57
C TYR A 167 2.12 0.56 -0.17
N GLY A 168 1.37 1.11 -1.11
CA GLY A 168 0.33 2.10 -0.82
C GLY A 168 -0.87 1.54 -0.07
N LEU A 169 -1.11 0.24 -0.18
CA LEU A 169 -2.26 -0.42 0.41
C LEU A 169 -1.94 -1.14 1.73
N VAL A 170 -0.74 -1.72 1.87
CA VAL A 170 -0.35 -2.54 3.02
C VAL A 170 0.63 -1.82 3.93
N VAL A 171 1.62 -1.12 3.36
CA VAL A 171 2.70 -0.49 4.14
C VAL A 171 2.33 0.93 4.58
N PHE A 172 1.68 1.70 3.72
CA PHE A 172 1.27 3.09 3.99
C PHE A 172 -0.23 3.35 3.73
N PRO A 173 -1.15 2.62 4.37
CA PRO A 173 -2.57 2.80 4.12
C PRO A 173 -3.10 4.09 4.76
N LYS A 174 -3.39 5.10 3.93
CA LYS A 174 -4.09 6.33 4.36
C LYS A 174 -5.58 6.33 4.05
N ALA A 175 -5.99 5.60 3.00
CA ALA A 175 -7.38 5.50 2.62
C ALA A 175 -7.69 4.08 2.15
N LEU A 176 -8.74 3.48 2.71
CA LEU A 176 -9.09 2.10 2.40
C LEU A 176 -9.30 1.87 0.90
N GLY A 177 -8.56 0.90 0.35
CA GLY A 177 -8.57 0.51 -1.05
C GLY A 177 -8.03 1.55 -2.02
N HIS A 178 -7.28 2.55 -1.53
CA HIS A 178 -6.76 3.64 -2.34
C HIS A 178 -5.29 3.90 -1.99
N ILE A 179 -4.48 4.21 -3.00
CA ILE A 179 -3.09 4.61 -2.86
C ILE A 179 -3.04 6.14 -2.92
N ASP A 180 -2.36 6.77 -1.97
CA ASP A 180 -2.17 8.23 -1.94
C ASP A 180 -0.76 8.67 -2.37
N GLY A 181 -0.65 9.96 -2.67
CA GLY A 181 0.60 10.60 -3.12
C GLY A 181 1.45 11.27 -2.05
N PHE A 182 0.98 11.37 -0.81
CA PHE A 182 1.61 12.20 0.22
C PHE A 182 2.81 11.53 0.87
N HIS A 183 2.83 10.19 0.93
CA HIS A 183 3.92 9.41 1.57
C HIS A 183 4.43 8.26 0.70
N SER A 184 3.95 8.14 -0.54
CA SER A 184 4.53 7.24 -1.53
C SER A 184 5.90 7.78 -1.97
N HIS A 185 6.91 7.40 -1.20
CA HIS A 185 8.33 7.57 -1.51
C HIS A 185 8.82 6.40 -2.40
N PHE A 186 8.08 6.12 -3.48
CA PHE A 186 8.50 5.17 -4.52
C PHE A 186 9.16 5.91 -5.67
#